data_AF-A0A183CM52-F1
#
_entry.id   AF-A0A183CM52-F1
#
_cell.length_a   1.000
_cell.length_b   1.000
_cell.length_c   1.000
_cell.angle_alpha   90.00
_cell.angle_beta   90.00
_cell.angle_gamma   90.00
#
_symmetry.space_group_name_H-M   'P 1'
#
loop_
_entity.id
_entity.type
_entity.pdbx_description
1 polymer ?
#
loop_
_entity_poly.entity_id
_entity_poly.type
_entity_poly.pdbx_seq_one_letter_code
_entity_poly.pdbx_strand_id
1 'polypeptide(L)'
;MKENKCFPPDCATLREELDFYFQLCSLETHCESAAVMAATMANGEPTLSRRTLSDVLVMYDYSGQFAFDVGLPAKSGVSGGMVVVVPNLMGICLFSPPLDRMGNSTRGVYFCQKLIDTFNFHNYDSLLHADSKKMDPRRRLGNTETDLVVNLLYACKNGDLETVRRLYLQGVNLNISDYDGRTALHLAACEGHALLLKFLLNIARVDYTIKDRWGHMALDDARTFHRTACVALLLKTAQRRSREQHQSVSNSPSCSNTNNNTNDDENIGNGVAEDNTSTVCSDADEEDETDGCCIMTMGSPASSIGPKSGSGRTRRLLLEEVGAMSVESPLTRRVQAVQTPPPPCHQMSAGN
;
A
#
# COMPACT_ATOMS: atom_id res chain seq x y z
N MET A 1 -33.88 29.09 7.76
CA MET A 1 -34.27 28.46 6.48
C MET A 1 -35.66 28.87 6.01
N LYS A 2 -36.75 28.61 6.76
CA LYS A 2 -38.13 28.93 6.31
C LYS A 2 -38.37 30.40 5.98
N GLU A 3 -37.96 31.32 6.86
CA GLU A 3 -38.10 32.77 6.65
C GLU A 3 -37.35 33.27 5.41
N ASN A 4 -36.18 32.69 5.15
CA ASN A 4 -35.32 32.99 4.00
C ASN A 4 -35.75 32.26 2.70
N LYS A 5 -36.91 31.60 2.69
CA LYS A 5 -37.48 30.86 1.54
C LYS A 5 -36.51 29.84 0.92
N CYS A 6 -35.74 29.13 1.76
CA CYS A 6 -34.77 28.12 1.29
C CYS A 6 -35.41 26.80 0.82
N PHE A 7 -36.70 26.59 1.08
CA PHE A 7 -37.43 25.38 0.69
C PHE A 7 -38.13 25.58 -0.66
N PRO A 8 -38.31 24.52 -1.49
CA PRO A 8 -39.08 24.61 -2.72
C PRO A 8 -40.54 25.03 -2.44
N PRO A 9 -41.22 25.66 -3.41
CA PRO A 9 -42.58 26.20 -3.22
C PRO A 9 -43.63 25.12 -2.92
N ASP A 10 -43.36 23.88 -3.32
CA ASP A 10 -44.26 22.73 -3.18
C ASP A 10 -44.05 21.94 -1.88
N CYS A 11 -43.13 22.37 -1.00
CA CYS A 11 -42.88 21.68 0.28
C CYS A 11 -44.12 21.69 1.18
N ALA A 12 -44.38 20.54 1.81
CA ALA A 12 -45.29 20.43 2.93
C ALA A 12 -44.78 21.21 4.17
N THR A 13 -45.48 21.13 5.30
CA THR A 13 -45.14 21.94 6.48
C THR A 13 -43.71 21.66 6.93
N LEU A 14 -42.95 22.70 7.29
CA LEU A 14 -41.57 22.59 7.83
C LEU A 14 -41.38 21.47 8.88
N ARG A 15 -42.41 21.17 9.68
CA ARG A 15 -42.37 20.08 10.67
C ARG A 15 -42.26 18.71 10.00
N GLU A 16 -43.03 18.44 8.96
CA GLU A 16 -43.04 17.17 8.22
C GLU A 16 -41.66 16.91 7.58
N GLU A 17 -41.02 17.95 7.04
CA GLU A 17 -39.66 17.87 6.49
C GLU A 17 -38.59 17.59 7.57
N LEU A 18 -38.74 18.19 8.76
CA LEU A 18 -37.86 17.91 9.90
C LEU A 18 -38.08 16.50 10.47
N ASP A 19 -39.33 16.04 10.55
CA ASP A 19 -39.67 14.70 10.99
C ASP A 19 -39.11 13.65 10.00
N PHE A 20 -39.19 13.91 8.69
CA PHE A 20 -38.56 13.08 7.66
C PHE A 20 -37.03 13.10 7.76
N TYR A 21 -36.41 14.26 7.98
CA TYR A 21 -34.96 14.37 8.23
C TYR A 21 -34.54 13.51 9.44
N PHE A 22 -35.27 13.57 10.56
CA PHE A 22 -34.96 12.75 11.73
C PHE A 22 -35.12 11.25 11.44
N GLN A 23 -36.16 10.85 10.70
CA GLN A 23 -36.34 9.45 10.27
C GLN A 23 -35.14 8.96 9.44
N LEU A 24 -34.66 9.76 8.48
CA LEU A 24 -33.46 9.45 7.68
C LEU A 24 -32.19 9.35 8.52
N CYS A 25 -32.00 10.24 9.50
CA CYS A 25 -30.85 10.20 10.41
C CYS A 25 -30.91 9.04 11.43
N SER A 26 -32.10 8.47 11.69
CA SER A 26 -32.29 7.30 12.55
C SER A 26 -32.20 5.95 11.82
N LEU A 27 -31.80 5.92 10.55
CA LEU A 27 -31.65 4.67 9.80
C LEU A 27 -30.48 3.83 10.33
N GLU A 28 -30.78 2.59 10.71
CA GLU A 28 -29.79 1.61 11.15
C GLU A 28 -29.20 0.84 9.96
N THR A 29 -27.88 0.64 9.96
CA THR A 29 -27.17 -0.14 8.94
C THR A 29 -26.03 -0.95 9.57
N HIS A 30 -25.67 -2.07 8.96
CA HIS A 30 -24.49 -2.85 9.32
C HIS A 30 -23.30 -2.44 8.44
N CYS A 31 -22.08 -2.69 8.90
CA CYS A 31 -20.87 -2.38 8.12
C CYS A 31 -20.89 -3.05 6.74
N GLU A 32 -21.37 -4.29 6.65
CA GLU A 32 -21.48 -5.02 5.38
C GLU A 32 -22.45 -4.35 4.40
N SER A 33 -23.66 -3.98 4.84
CA SER A 33 -24.64 -3.33 3.97
C SER A 33 -24.22 -1.91 3.57
N ALA A 34 -23.64 -1.14 4.48
CA ALA A 34 -23.06 0.16 4.18
C ALA A 34 -21.83 0.08 3.24
N ALA A 35 -21.00 -0.97 3.35
CA ALA A 35 -19.90 -1.22 2.42
C ALA A 35 -20.42 -1.57 1.01
N VAL A 36 -21.53 -2.31 0.89
CA VAL A 36 -22.20 -2.55 -0.40
C VAL A 36 -22.75 -1.24 -0.99
N MET A 37 -23.39 -0.37 -0.19
CA MET A 37 -23.81 0.97 -0.66
C MET A 37 -22.62 1.79 -1.17
N ALA A 38 -21.48 1.74 -0.46
CA ALA A 38 -20.24 2.36 -0.88
C ALA A 38 -19.65 1.75 -2.17
N ALA A 39 -19.81 0.44 -2.37
CA ALA A 39 -19.37 -0.25 -3.58
C ALA A 39 -20.25 0.10 -4.79
N THR A 40 -21.56 0.26 -4.60
CA THR A 40 -22.47 0.80 -5.63
C THR A 40 -22.05 2.20 -6.06
N MET A 41 -21.70 3.07 -5.10
CA MET A 41 -21.09 4.38 -5.38
C MET A 41 -19.74 4.26 -6.10
N ALA A 42 -18.87 3.33 -5.70
CA ALA A 42 -17.56 3.11 -6.33
C ALA A 42 -17.66 2.65 -7.78
N ASN A 43 -18.64 1.79 -8.10
CA ASN A 43 -18.80 1.18 -9.42
C ASN A 43 -19.46 2.11 -10.45
N GLY A 44 -20.15 3.16 -10.01
CA GLY A 44 -20.80 4.14 -10.87
C GLY A 44 -22.00 3.56 -11.63
N GLU A 45 -23.16 3.51 -10.97
CA GLU A 45 -24.44 3.50 -11.69
C GLU A 45 -24.47 4.66 -12.73
N PRO A 46 -25.00 4.46 -13.96
CA PRO A 46 -24.89 5.43 -15.05
C PRO A 46 -25.53 6.81 -14.78
N THR A 47 -26.26 6.96 -13.67
CA THR A 47 -26.85 8.21 -13.19
C THR A 47 -25.91 9.03 -12.28
N LEU A 48 -24.87 8.43 -11.70
CA LEU A 48 -24.00 9.08 -10.71
C LEU A 48 -22.61 9.37 -11.29
N SER A 49 -22.43 10.60 -11.79
CA SER A 49 -21.13 11.06 -12.30
C SER A 49 -20.07 11.09 -11.19
N ARG A 50 -18.78 10.91 -11.56
CA ARG A 50 -17.66 10.96 -10.61
C ARG A 50 -17.56 12.30 -9.85
N ARG A 51 -18.11 13.39 -10.42
CA ARG A 51 -18.24 14.70 -9.76
C ARG A 51 -19.26 14.67 -8.61
N THR A 52 -20.40 14.02 -8.81
CA THR A 52 -21.45 13.93 -7.79
C THR A 52 -20.95 13.22 -6.53
N LEU A 53 -20.03 12.26 -6.65
CA LEU A 53 -19.42 11.57 -5.50
C LEU A 53 -18.54 12.50 -4.64
N SER A 54 -17.73 13.36 -5.26
CA SER A 54 -16.93 14.34 -4.52
C SER A 54 -17.78 15.44 -3.89
N ASP A 55 -18.93 15.77 -4.49
CA ASP A 55 -19.84 16.80 -3.99
C ASP A 55 -20.74 16.28 -2.84
N VAL A 56 -20.99 14.96 -2.78
CA VAL A 56 -21.90 14.32 -1.80
C VAL A 56 -21.18 13.81 -0.55
N LEU A 57 -19.93 13.34 -0.65
CA LEU A 57 -19.23 12.68 0.46
C LEU A 57 -18.21 13.61 1.13
N VAL A 58 -18.63 14.26 2.23
CA VAL A 58 -17.82 15.22 3.02
C VAL A 58 -17.71 14.89 4.53
N MET A 59 -16.54 15.15 5.10
CA MET A 59 -16.21 14.93 6.52
C MET A 59 -16.16 16.22 7.35
N TYR A 60 -17.32 16.80 7.70
CA TYR A 60 -17.43 17.98 8.57
C TYR A 60 -16.38 19.07 8.23
N ASP A 61 -15.77 19.69 9.24
CA ASP A 61 -14.71 20.70 9.08
C ASP A 61 -13.36 20.10 8.67
N TYR A 62 -13.16 18.79 8.87
CA TYR A 62 -11.94 18.06 8.49
C TYR A 62 -11.88 17.71 6.98
N SER A 63 -12.97 17.96 6.25
CA SER A 63 -13.15 17.57 4.85
C SER A 63 -12.05 18.05 3.91
N GLY A 64 -11.59 19.31 4.07
CA GLY A 64 -10.49 19.86 3.27
C GLY A 64 -9.15 19.18 3.53
N GLN A 65 -8.83 18.90 4.80
CA GLN A 65 -7.58 18.22 5.15
C GLN A 65 -7.62 16.74 4.75
N PHE A 66 -8.73 16.04 5.00
CA PHE A 66 -8.90 14.65 4.54
C PHE A 66 -8.80 14.54 3.02
N ALA A 67 -9.34 15.49 2.26
CA ALA A 67 -9.23 15.51 0.80
C ALA A 67 -7.79 15.79 0.29
N PHE A 68 -6.90 16.33 1.13
CA PHE A 68 -5.49 16.56 0.80
C PHE A 68 -4.56 15.44 1.27
N ASP A 69 -4.76 14.95 2.51
CA ASP A 69 -3.92 13.90 3.11
C ASP A 69 -4.31 12.49 2.62
N VAL A 70 -5.62 12.24 2.46
CA VAL A 70 -6.18 10.95 2.07
C VAL A 70 -6.74 11.00 0.64
N GLY A 71 -7.41 12.10 0.25
CA GLY A 71 -7.89 12.27 -1.11
C GLY A 71 -8.85 11.18 -1.60
N LEU A 72 -9.57 10.53 -0.70
CA LEU A 72 -10.70 9.63 -1.01
C LEU A 72 -12.03 10.31 -0.64
N PRO A 73 -13.10 10.12 -1.43
CA PRO A 73 -14.44 10.56 -1.02
C PRO A 73 -14.94 9.72 0.17
N ALA A 74 -15.30 10.40 1.27
CA ALA A 74 -15.74 9.76 2.50
C ALA A 74 -16.77 10.59 3.28
N LYS A 75 -17.61 9.91 4.06
CA LYS A 75 -18.60 10.50 4.97
C LYS A 75 -18.46 9.85 6.35
N SER A 76 -18.16 10.65 7.38
CA SER A 76 -18.33 10.23 8.78
C SER A 76 -19.71 10.61 9.31
N GLY A 77 -20.24 9.82 10.24
CA GLY A 77 -21.43 10.11 11.04
C GLY A 77 -21.14 10.02 12.55
N VAL A 78 -21.97 10.70 13.35
CA VAL A 78 -21.81 10.80 14.82
C VAL A 78 -21.96 9.48 15.58
N SER A 79 -22.42 8.41 14.92
CA SER A 79 -22.42 7.05 15.47
C SER A 79 -21.03 6.41 15.52
N GLY A 80 -20.01 7.05 14.94
CA GLY A 80 -18.70 6.46 14.71
C GLY A 80 -18.62 5.60 13.44
N GLY A 81 -19.69 5.55 12.65
CA GLY A 81 -19.67 5.00 11.30
C GLY A 81 -18.97 5.93 10.32
N MET A 82 -18.12 5.39 9.46
CA MET A 82 -17.47 6.12 8.38
C MET A 82 -17.50 5.32 7.08
N VAL A 83 -18.11 5.88 6.05
CA VAL A 83 -18.22 5.30 4.71
C VAL A 83 -17.16 5.93 3.82
N VAL A 84 -16.38 5.09 3.12
CA VAL A 84 -15.27 5.49 2.25
C VAL A 84 -15.43 4.81 0.89
N VAL A 85 -15.28 5.58 -0.18
CA VAL A 85 -15.44 5.09 -1.55
C VAL A 85 -14.09 5.17 -2.27
N VAL A 86 -13.61 4.06 -2.84
CA VAL A 86 -12.44 4.03 -3.73
C VAL A 86 -12.96 3.87 -5.17
N PRO A 87 -13.03 4.96 -5.96
CA PRO A 87 -13.71 4.94 -7.26
C PRO A 87 -13.14 3.88 -8.21
N ASN A 88 -14.04 3.18 -8.90
CA ASN A 88 -13.74 2.07 -9.82
C ASN A 88 -13.03 0.87 -9.16
N LEU A 89 -13.05 0.73 -7.83
CA LEU A 89 -12.39 -0.38 -7.13
C LEU A 89 -13.25 -1.02 -6.04
N MET A 90 -13.60 -0.28 -4.98
CA MET A 90 -14.29 -0.85 -3.81
C MET A 90 -14.97 0.22 -2.95
N GLY A 91 -15.97 -0.20 -2.19
CA GLY A 91 -16.53 0.55 -1.07
C GLY A 91 -16.08 -0.06 0.27
N ILE A 92 -15.83 0.79 1.25
CA ILE A 92 -15.42 0.40 2.60
C ILE A 92 -16.36 1.09 3.59
N CYS A 93 -16.86 0.36 4.58
CA CYS A 93 -17.48 0.94 5.76
C CYS A 93 -16.65 0.55 7.00
N LEU A 94 -16.39 1.54 7.84
CA LEU A 94 -15.64 1.42 9.08
C LEU A 94 -16.59 1.84 10.22
N PHE A 95 -16.49 1.18 11.36
CA PHE A 95 -17.28 1.55 12.54
C PHE A 95 -16.40 1.54 13.78
N SER A 96 -16.26 2.69 14.42
CA SER A 96 -15.63 2.82 15.73
C SER A 96 -16.25 4.03 16.45
N PRO A 97 -17.07 3.80 17.50
CA PRO A 97 -17.79 4.86 18.23
C PRO A 97 -16.95 6.03 18.78
N PRO A 98 -15.69 5.87 19.22
CA PRO A 98 -14.89 6.98 19.72
C PRO A 98 -14.60 8.05 18.65
N LEU A 99 -15.19 9.24 18.84
CA LEU A 99 -15.04 10.38 17.94
C LEU A 99 -13.87 11.30 18.32
N ASP A 100 -13.33 11.98 17.31
CA ASP A 100 -12.40 13.09 17.47
C ASP A 100 -13.13 14.39 17.86
N ARG A 101 -12.38 15.49 18.04
CA ARG A 101 -12.94 16.82 18.33
C ARG A 101 -13.75 17.42 17.17
N MET A 102 -13.66 16.84 15.98
CA MET A 102 -14.35 17.28 14.75
C MET A 102 -15.57 16.41 14.40
N GLY A 103 -15.92 15.43 15.26
CA GLY A 103 -17.05 14.51 15.07
C GLY A 103 -16.79 13.34 14.12
N ASN A 104 -15.54 13.04 13.76
CA ASN A 104 -15.16 11.89 12.94
C ASN A 104 -14.70 10.71 13.78
N SER A 105 -14.85 9.48 13.28
CA SER A 105 -14.33 8.27 13.94
C SER A 105 -12.79 8.28 13.99
N THR A 106 -12.22 8.26 15.20
CA THR A 106 -10.75 8.32 15.43
C THR A 106 -9.99 7.20 14.73
N ARG A 107 -10.36 5.93 15.01
CA ARG A 107 -9.76 4.75 14.38
C ARG A 107 -10.03 4.71 12.86
N GLY A 108 -11.20 5.22 12.43
CA GLY A 108 -11.56 5.31 11.02
C GLY A 108 -10.62 6.21 10.22
N VAL A 109 -10.39 7.43 10.68
CA VAL A 109 -9.47 8.40 10.03
C VAL A 109 -8.05 7.83 9.97
N TYR A 110 -7.56 7.25 11.08
CA TYR A 110 -6.23 6.64 11.15
C TYR A 110 -6.07 5.47 10.16
N PHE A 111 -7.08 4.61 10.03
CA PHE A 111 -7.10 3.54 9.03
C PHE A 111 -6.98 4.10 7.60
N CYS A 112 -7.72 5.16 7.27
CA CYS A 112 -7.66 5.77 5.94
C CYS A 112 -6.29 6.37 5.60
N GLN A 113 -5.60 6.97 6.57
CA GLN A 113 -4.22 7.43 6.40
C GLN A 113 -3.29 6.24 6.11
N LYS A 114 -3.34 5.19 6.95
CA LYS A 114 -2.50 3.99 6.78
C LYS A 114 -2.79 3.21 5.49
N LEU A 115 -4.04 3.21 5.02
CA LEU A 115 -4.44 2.63 3.74
C LEU A 115 -3.68 3.29 2.58
N ILE A 116 -3.40 4.59 2.65
CA ILE A 116 -2.82 5.37 1.54
C ILE A 116 -1.32 5.56 1.67
N ASP A 117 -0.77 5.46 2.88
CA ASP A 117 0.65 5.17 3.08
C ASP A 117 1.03 3.85 2.38
N THR A 118 0.13 2.85 2.39
CA THR A 118 0.37 1.49 1.88
C THR A 118 0.02 1.31 0.41
N PHE A 119 -1.10 1.89 -0.06
CA PHE A 119 -1.66 1.65 -1.39
C PHE A 119 -1.83 2.92 -2.23
N ASN A 120 -1.69 2.79 -3.55
CA ASN A 120 -1.81 3.91 -4.51
C ASN A 120 -3.29 4.29 -4.84
N PHE A 121 -4.09 4.50 -3.80
CA PHE A 121 -5.52 4.83 -3.90
C PHE A 121 -5.85 6.33 -3.85
N HIS A 122 -4.89 7.19 -3.49
CA HIS A 122 -5.10 8.63 -3.46
C HIS A 122 -5.54 9.14 -4.85
N ASN A 123 -6.55 10.02 -4.92
CA ASN A 123 -7.12 10.47 -6.21
C ASN A 123 -6.10 11.11 -7.18
N TYR A 124 -4.98 11.60 -6.64
CA TYR A 124 -3.88 12.22 -7.38
C TYR A 124 -2.56 11.41 -7.34
N ASP A 125 -2.58 10.14 -6.96
CA ASP A 125 -1.38 9.27 -6.99
C ASP A 125 -0.99 8.88 -8.44
N SER A 126 0.28 8.55 -8.65
CA SER A 126 0.76 8.13 -9.98
C SER A 126 0.61 6.62 -10.19
N LEU A 127 -0.12 6.23 -11.24
CA LEU A 127 -0.25 4.81 -11.63
C LEU A 127 0.95 4.30 -12.47
N LEU A 128 1.81 5.21 -12.94
CA LEU A 128 2.89 4.93 -13.89
C LEU A 128 4.29 5.10 -13.27
N HIS A 129 4.49 6.12 -12.45
CA HIS A 129 5.78 6.41 -11.81
C HIS A 129 5.75 5.89 -10.36
N ALA A 130 6.19 4.65 -10.19
CA ALA A 130 6.24 3.96 -8.90
C ALA A 130 7.47 4.39 -8.06
N ASP A 131 7.72 5.70 -7.98
CA ASP A 131 8.73 6.28 -7.09
C ASP A 131 8.29 6.14 -5.61
N SER A 132 6.98 5.93 -5.38
CA SER A 132 6.42 5.56 -4.10
C SER A 132 6.50 4.03 -3.91
N LYS A 133 6.91 3.58 -2.71
CA LYS A 133 6.94 2.16 -2.31
C LYS A 133 5.54 1.56 -2.11
N LYS A 134 4.50 2.18 -2.67
CA LYS A 134 3.09 1.82 -2.47
C LYS A 134 2.71 0.65 -3.36
N MET A 135 1.83 -0.20 -2.85
CA MET A 135 1.31 -1.35 -3.58
C MET A 135 0.10 -0.95 -4.43
N ASP A 136 -0.04 -1.55 -5.62
CA ASP A 136 -1.23 -1.42 -6.46
C ASP A 136 -1.91 -2.78 -6.64
N PRO A 137 -3.02 -3.07 -5.92
CA PRO A 137 -3.72 -4.35 -6.02
C PRO A 137 -4.54 -4.49 -7.31
N ARG A 138 -4.66 -3.44 -8.14
CA ARG A 138 -5.25 -3.55 -9.49
C ARG A 138 -4.30 -4.24 -10.47
N ARG A 139 -2.99 -4.09 -10.26
CA ARG A 139 -2.01 -4.90 -10.99
C ARG A 139 -2.14 -6.32 -10.48
N ARG A 140 -2.35 -7.28 -11.39
CA ARG A 140 -2.26 -8.70 -11.04
C ARG A 140 -0.90 -8.93 -10.38
N LEU A 141 -0.83 -9.82 -9.38
CA LEU A 141 0.43 -10.28 -8.78
C LEU A 141 1.23 -11.19 -9.74
N GLY A 142 1.24 -10.86 -11.03
CA GLY A 142 2.30 -11.24 -11.94
C GLY A 142 3.58 -10.53 -11.52
N ASN A 143 4.70 -11.16 -11.76
CA ASN A 143 5.99 -10.74 -11.22
C ASN A 143 6.48 -9.48 -11.96
N THR A 144 6.11 -8.30 -11.44
CA THR A 144 6.41 -6.99 -12.02
C THR A 144 7.91 -6.79 -12.23
N GLU A 145 8.73 -7.33 -11.33
CA GLU A 145 10.18 -7.36 -11.48
C GLU A 145 10.60 -8.15 -12.73
N THR A 146 9.99 -9.31 -13.02
CA THR A 146 10.29 -10.02 -14.29
C THR A 146 9.81 -9.27 -15.52
N ASP A 147 8.68 -8.55 -15.48
CA ASP A 147 8.25 -7.74 -16.62
C ASP A 147 9.23 -6.57 -16.88
N LEU A 148 9.72 -5.93 -15.81
CA LEU A 148 10.76 -4.90 -15.87
C LEU A 148 12.10 -5.45 -16.38
N VAL A 149 12.52 -6.62 -15.90
CA VAL A 149 13.74 -7.32 -16.33
C VAL A 149 13.65 -7.70 -17.81
N VAL A 150 12.57 -8.35 -18.23
CA VAL A 150 12.36 -8.74 -19.63
C VAL A 150 12.36 -7.51 -20.55
N ASN A 151 11.69 -6.42 -20.15
CA ASN A 151 11.70 -5.16 -20.90
C ASN A 151 13.11 -4.54 -21.00
N LEU A 152 13.85 -4.45 -19.88
CA LEU A 152 15.22 -3.95 -19.85
C LEU A 152 16.15 -4.79 -20.73
N LEU A 153 16.10 -6.11 -20.59
CA LEU A 153 16.95 -7.05 -21.33
C LEU A 153 16.61 -7.05 -22.83
N TYR A 154 15.34 -6.96 -23.19
CA TYR A 154 14.89 -6.81 -24.59
C TYR A 154 15.39 -5.50 -25.22
N ALA A 155 15.30 -4.38 -24.49
CA ALA A 155 15.88 -3.10 -24.93
C ALA A 155 17.40 -3.20 -25.09
N CYS A 156 18.11 -3.88 -24.18
CA CYS A 156 19.55 -4.08 -24.27
C CYS A 156 19.97 -4.96 -25.45
N LYS A 157 19.18 -6.00 -25.77
CA LYS A 157 19.39 -6.84 -26.96
C LYS A 157 19.23 -6.02 -28.25
N ASN A 158 18.19 -5.20 -28.34
CA ASN A 158 17.94 -4.35 -29.52
C ASN A 158 18.93 -3.18 -29.63
N GLY A 159 19.65 -2.84 -28.55
CA GLY A 159 20.56 -1.69 -28.51
C GLY A 159 19.86 -0.35 -28.29
N ASP A 160 18.61 -0.34 -27.81
CA ASP A 160 17.84 0.88 -27.57
C ASP A 160 18.35 1.62 -26.32
N LEU A 161 19.30 2.53 -26.57
CA LEU A 161 19.89 3.39 -25.56
C LEU A 161 18.88 4.35 -24.91
N GLU A 162 17.83 4.77 -25.62
CA GLU A 162 16.87 5.75 -25.09
C GLU A 162 15.88 5.10 -24.13
N THR A 163 15.42 3.88 -24.41
CA THR A 163 14.63 3.11 -23.44
C THR A 163 15.45 2.72 -22.20
N VAL A 164 16.73 2.33 -22.36
CA VAL A 164 17.59 2.03 -21.20
C VAL A 164 17.91 3.28 -20.38
N ARG A 165 18.09 4.46 -21.01
CA ARG A 165 18.18 5.75 -20.28
C ARG A 165 16.90 6.06 -19.51
N ARG A 166 15.73 5.82 -20.10
CA ARG A 166 14.43 6.05 -19.44
C ARG A 166 14.29 5.19 -18.18
N LEU A 167 14.61 3.91 -18.28
CA LEU A 167 14.61 2.97 -17.13
C LEU A 167 15.61 3.39 -16.05
N TYR A 168 16.81 3.85 -16.43
CA TYR A 168 17.79 4.39 -15.49
C TYR A 168 17.30 5.66 -14.76
N LEU A 169 16.64 6.57 -15.47
CA LEU A 169 16.04 7.79 -14.89
C LEU A 169 14.84 7.49 -13.97
N GLN A 170 14.15 6.37 -14.18
CA GLN A 170 13.12 5.82 -13.29
C GLN A 170 13.70 5.09 -12.06
N GLY A 171 15.01 5.13 -11.83
CA GLY A 171 15.65 4.48 -10.67
C GLY A 171 15.68 2.95 -10.73
N VAL A 172 15.42 2.34 -11.89
CA VAL A 172 15.45 0.87 -12.04
C VAL A 172 16.87 0.34 -11.86
N ASN A 173 17.03 -0.68 -11.02
CA ASN A 173 18.31 -1.34 -10.80
C ASN A 173 18.75 -2.08 -12.08
N LEU A 174 19.84 -1.63 -12.72
CA LEU A 174 20.33 -2.27 -13.96
C LEU A 174 21.21 -3.52 -13.71
N ASN A 175 21.47 -3.84 -12.44
CA ASN A 175 22.18 -5.06 -12.02
C ASN A 175 21.28 -6.31 -11.95
N ILE A 176 19.97 -6.19 -12.20
CA ILE A 176 19.06 -7.35 -12.14
C ILE A 176 19.36 -8.32 -13.30
N SER A 177 19.20 -9.62 -13.03
CA SER A 177 19.48 -10.71 -13.96
C SER A 177 18.23 -11.51 -14.32
N ASP A 178 18.23 -12.11 -15.52
CA ASP A 178 17.22 -13.06 -15.97
C ASP A 178 17.30 -14.42 -15.25
N TYR A 179 16.39 -15.35 -15.59
CA TYR A 179 16.41 -16.75 -15.13
C TYR A 179 17.76 -17.46 -15.38
N ASP A 180 18.52 -17.04 -16.40
CA ASP A 180 19.85 -17.56 -16.76
C ASP A 180 21.03 -16.86 -16.02
N GLY A 181 20.77 -15.90 -15.13
CA GLY A 181 21.80 -15.06 -14.50
C GLY A 181 22.30 -13.91 -15.37
N ARG A 182 21.69 -13.71 -16.55
CA ARG A 182 22.07 -12.70 -17.54
C ARG A 182 21.63 -11.30 -17.16
N THR A 183 22.61 -10.40 -17.02
CA THR A 183 22.37 -8.96 -16.81
C THR A 183 22.26 -8.22 -18.14
N ALA A 184 21.84 -6.95 -18.07
CA ALA A 184 21.88 -6.01 -19.19
C ALA A 184 23.27 -5.94 -19.88
N LEU A 185 24.36 -6.13 -19.12
CA LEU A 185 25.72 -6.09 -19.62
C LEU A 185 26.08 -7.31 -20.47
N HIS A 186 25.62 -8.52 -20.09
CA HIS A 186 25.82 -9.75 -20.86
C HIS A 186 25.20 -9.63 -22.26
N LEU A 187 23.92 -9.22 -22.34
CA LEU A 187 23.23 -9.08 -23.64
C LEU A 187 23.83 -7.98 -24.53
N ALA A 188 24.16 -6.82 -23.96
CA ALA A 188 24.81 -5.74 -24.71
C ALA A 188 26.20 -6.15 -25.25
N ALA A 189 26.92 -7.01 -24.52
CA ALA A 189 28.22 -7.55 -24.91
C ALA A 189 28.12 -8.61 -26.02
N CYS A 190 27.14 -9.52 -25.98
CA CYS A 190 26.85 -10.49 -27.03
C CYS A 190 26.54 -9.82 -28.38
N GLU A 191 25.57 -8.90 -28.36
CA GLU A 191 25.09 -8.25 -29.59
C GLU A 191 26.12 -7.25 -30.15
N GLY A 192 26.94 -6.64 -29.28
CA GLY A 192 28.05 -5.76 -29.68
C GLY A 192 27.75 -4.26 -29.55
N HIS A 193 26.77 -3.89 -28.73
CA HIS A 193 26.28 -2.50 -28.59
C HIS A 193 27.22 -1.61 -27.78
N ALA A 194 28.35 -1.23 -28.36
CA ALA A 194 29.42 -0.48 -27.69
C ALA A 194 28.98 0.85 -27.04
N LEU A 195 28.00 1.56 -27.64
CA LEU A 195 27.44 2.80 -27.07
C LEU A 195 26.64 2.53 -25.80
N LEU A 196 25.82 1.48 -25.81
CA LEU A 196 25.04 1.04 -24.65
C LEU A 196 25.97 0.55 -23.53
N LEU A 197 26.98 -0.24 -23.87
CA LEU A 197 27.99 -0.72 -22.93
C LEU A 197 28.75 0.46 -22.26
N LYS A 198 29.09 1.50 -23.04
CA LYS A 198 29.71 2.73 -22.52
C LYS A 198 28.78 3.48 -21.55
N PHE A 199 27.47 3.48 -21.78
CA PHE A 199 26.48 4.06 -20.86
C PHE A 199 26.41 3.25 -19.55
N LEU A 200 26.19 1.93 -19.64
CA LEU A 200 26.05 1.03 -18.48
C LEU A 200 27.28 1.08 -17.55
N LEU A 201 28.50 1.08 -18.12
CA LEU A 201 29.75 1.03 -17.35
C LEU A 201 30.20 2.38 -16.76
N ASN A 202 29.84 3.52 -17.36
CA ASN A 202 30.31 4.83 -16.89
C ASN A 202 29.25 5.63 -16.12
N ILE A 203 27.97 5.53 -16.51
CA ILE A 203 26.87 6.28 -15.90
C ILE A 203 26.19 5.39 -14.86
N ALA A 204 25.62 4.26 -15.27
CA ALA A 204 24.88 3.38 -14.37
C ALA A 204 25.76 2.54 -13.42
N ARG A 205 27.08 2.47 -13.68
CA ARG A 205 28.08 1.74 -12.87
C ARG A 205 27.75 0.25 -12.65
N VAL A 206 27.13 -0.40 -13.64
CA VAL A 206 26.75 -1.82 -13.60
C VAL A 206 27.97 -2.72 -13.33
N ASP A 207 27.77 -3.75 -12.50
CA ASP A 207 28.83 -4.68 -12.09
C ASP A 207 29.17 -5.68 -13.21
N TYR A 208 30.38 -5.56 -13.74
CA TYR A 208 30.89 -6.40 -14.83
C TYR A 208 31.47 -7.75 -14.38
N THR A 209 31.48 -8.01 -13.07
CA THR A 209 31.98 -9.24 -12.44
C THR A 209 30.88 -10.27 -12.18
N ILE A 210 29.62 -9.93 -12.42
CA ILE A 210 28.49 -10.85 -12.35
C ILE A 210 28.70 -11.95 -13.40
N LYS A 211 28.33 -13.18 -13.05
CA LYS A 211 28.47 -14.37 -13.92
C LYS A 211 27.12 -14.95 -14.24
N ASP A 212 26.97 -15.41 -15.48
CA ASP A 212 25.84 -16.21 -15.93
C ASP A 212 25.81 -17.61 -15.26
N ARG A 213 24.69 -18.33 -15.45
CA ARG A 213 24.55 -19.76 -15.10
C ARG A 213 25.69 -20.64 -15.61
N TRP A 214 26.30 -20.30 -16.74
CA TRP A 214 27.45 -21.02 -17.33
C TRP A 214 28.83 -20.57 -16.79
N GLY A 215 28.86 -19.64 -15.83
CA GLY A 215 30.10 -19.10 -15.24
C GLY A 215 30.83 -18.06 -16.10
N HIS A 216 30.31 -17.74 -17.29
CA HIS A 216 30.82 -16.69 -18.17
C HIS A 216 30.54 -15.30 -17.61
N MET A 217 31.46 -14.36 -17.87
CA MET A 217 31.30 -12.92 -17.64
C MET A 217 31.06 -12.23 -18.99
N ALA A 218 30.53 -11.00 -18.98
CA ALA A 218 30.29 -10.21 -20.21
C ALA A 218 31.51 -10.02 -21.10
N LEU A 219 32.73 -10.10 -20.54
CA LEU A 219 33.98 -10.10 -21.31
C LEU A 219 34.16 -11.37 -22.16
N ASP A 220 33.77 -12.53 -21.63
CA ASP A 220 33.91 -13.82 -22.29
C ASP A 220 32.82 -14.03 -23.33
N ASP A 221 31.61 -13.53 -23.09
CA ASP A 221 30.56 -13.42 -24.10
C ASP A 221 31.02 -12.56 -25.29
N ALA A 222 31.53 -11.34 -25.02
CA ALA A 222 32.04 -10.45 -26.07
C ALA A 222 33.20 -11.08 -26.88
N ARG A 223 34.03 -11.93 -26.26
CA ARG A 223 35.07 -12.70 -26.94
C ARG A 223 34.50 -13.81 -27.81
N THR A 224 33.52 -14.54 -27.31
CA THR A 224 32.84 -15.67 -27.98
C THR A 224 32.11 -15.19 -29.25
N PHE A 225 31.44 -14.03 -29.19
CA PHE A 225 30.82 -13.39 -30.35
C PHE A 225 31.75 -12.45 -31.14
N HIS A 226 33.07 -12.47 -30.84
CA HIS A 226 34.12 -11.70 -31.52
C HIS A 226 33.87 -10.18 -31.61
N ARG A 227 33.21 -9.60 -30.61
CA ARG A 227 32.84 -8.17 -30.54
C ARG A 227 34.01 -7.31 -30.04
N THR A 228 35.03 -7.13 -30.88
CA THR A 228 36.31 -6.45 -30.56
C THR A 228 36.15 -5.09 -29.86
N ALA A 229 35.20 -4.25 -30.29
CA ALA A 229 34.92 -2.96 -29.67
C ALA A 229 34.43 -3.08 -28.21
N CYS A 230 33.55 -4.05 -27.92
CA CYS A 230 33.04 -4.31 -26.57
C CYS A 230 34.13 -4.92 -25.67
N VAL A 231 34.93 -5.85 -26.19
CA VAL A 231 36.09 -6.42 -25.48
C VAL A 231 37.07 -5.32 -25.06
N ALA A 232 37.40 -4.39 -25.96
CA ALA A 232 38.29 -3.27 -25.66
C ALA A 232 37.74 -2.34 -24.57
N LEU A 233 36.43 -2.05 -24.59
CA LEU A 233 35.77 -1.26 -23.54
C LEU A 233 35.79 -1.97 -22.18
N LEU A 234 35.42 -3.25 -22.13
CA LEU A 234 35.36 -4.03 -20.88
C LEU A 234 36.74 -4.20 -20.23
N LEU A 235 37.78 -4.49 -21.04
CA LEU A 235 39.16 -4.56 -20.55
C LEU A 235 39.63 -3.21 -20.00
N LYS A 236 39.32 -2.10 -20.69
CA LYS A 236 39.67 -0.75 -20.23
C LYS A 236 38.98 -0.40 -18.92
N THR A 237 37.72 -0.79 -18.72
CA THR A 237 37.01 -0.57 -17.46
C THR A 237 37.53 -1.47 -16.34
N ALA A 238 37.85 -2.74 -16.62
CA ALA A 238 38.45 -3.64 -15.62
C ALA A 238 39.82 -3.12 -15.14
N GLN A 239 40.67 -2.63 -16.04
CA GLN A 239 41.94 -1.99 -15.69
C GLN A 239 41.73 -0.71 -14.85
N ARG A 240 40.72 0.10 -15.17
CA ARG A 240 40.38 1.30 -14.38
C ARG A 240 39.96 0.92 -12.95
N ARG A 241 39.07 -0.06 -12.80
CA ARG A 241 38.59 -0.52 -11.49
C ARG A 241 39.67 -1.19 -10.63
N SER A 242 40.55 -1.99 -11.23
CA SER A 242 41.71 -2.56 -10.52
C SER A 242 42.65 -1.47 -9.97
N ARG A 243 42.90 -0.40 -10.74
CA ARG A 243 43.68 0.75 -10.25
C ARG A 243 42.98 1.48 -9.10
N GLU A 244 41.68 1.73 -9.22
CA GLU A 244 40.87 2.34 -8.15
C GLU A 244 40.93 1.51 -6.85
N GLN A 245 40.87 0.17 -6.93
CA GLN A 245 40.97 -0.73 -5.77
C GLN A 245 42.36 -0.80 -5.13
N HIS A 246 43.45 -0.69 -5.90
CA HIS A 246 44.79 -0.66 -5.31
C HIS A 246 45.11 0.68 -4.62
N GLN A 247 44.42 1.76 -4.98
CA GLN A 247 44.70 3.11 -4.47
C GLN A 247 43.99 3.44 -3.15
N SER A 248 42.94 2.68 -2.79
CA SER A 248 42.29 2.78 -1.47
C SER A 248 43.04 2.03 -0.36
N VAL A 249 43.83 1.01 -0.70
CA VAL A 249 44.57 0.18 0.28
C VAL A 249 45.86 0.85 0.76
N SER A 250 46.43 1.79 -0.02
CA SER A 250 47.67 2.50 0.35
C SER A 250 47.49 3.71 1.27
N ASN A 251 46.25 4.13 1.55
CA ASN A 251 45.93 5.36 2.29
C ASN A 251 45.26 5.11 3.65
N SER A 252 45.62 4.01 4.32
CA SER A 252 45.30 3.76 5.72
C SER A 252 46.51 4.13 6.60
N PRO A 253 46.48 5.18 7.42
CA PRO A 253 47.54 5.44 8.38
C PRO A 253 47.48 4.37 9.48
N SER A 254 48.50 3.52 9.58
CA SER A 254 48.61 2.52 10.64
C SER A 254 48.90 3.19 11.98
N CYS A 255 47.86 3.43 12.76
CA CYS A 255 47.95 3.90 14.15
C CYS A 255 48.41 2.77 15.09
N SER A 256 49.70 2.49 15.10
CA SER A 256 50.35 1.58 16.05
C SER A 256 51.21 2.34 17.05
N ASN A 257 50.59 2.94 18.08
CA ASN A 257 51.27 3.24 19.35
C ASN A 257 50.30 3.68 20.46
N THR A 258 50.05 2.79 21.42
CA THR A 258 50.11 3.10 22.86
C THR A 258 50.21 1.79 23.65
N ASN A 259 51.03 1.80 24.71
CA ASN A 259 51.34 0.60 25.49
C ASN A 259 50.19 0.24 26.44
N ASN A 260 49.96 -1.07 26.62
CA ASN A 260 49.29 -1.57 27.82
C ASN A 260 50.24 -1.44 29.01
N ASN A 261 49.80 -0.75 30.07
CA ASN A 261 50.30 -0.96 31.42
C ASN A 261 49.09 -1.09 32.34
N THR A 262 49.13 -2.11 33.18
CA THR A 262 48.10 -2.45 34.16
C THR A 262 48.34 -1.75 35.51
N ASN A 263 47.30 -1.77 36.35
CA ASN A 263 47.32 -1.80 37.82
C ASN A 263 47.03 -0.52 38.65
N ASP A 264 46.22 -0.80 39.69
CA ASP A 264 46.12 -0.25 41.05
C ASP A 264 45.34 1.07 41.35
N ASP A 265 44.16 0.86 41.95
CA ASP A 265 43.59 1.47 43.18
C ASP A 265 44.00 2.89 43.63
N GLU A 266 43.00 3.76 43.91
CA GLU A 266 42.52 3.98 45.30
C GLU A 266 41.27 4.89 45.38
N ASN A 267 40.74 5.07 46.59
CA ASN A 267 39.38 5.51 46.95
C ASN A 267 39.37 6.88 47.69
N ILE A 268 38.18 7.39 48.06
CA ILE A 268 37.89 8.52 49.01
C ILE A 268 38.06 9.94 48.39
N GLY A 269 37.16 10.91 48.57
CA GLY A 269 35.81 10.93 49.20
C GLY A 269 35.33 12.35 49.61
N ASN A 270 34.01 12.49 49.88
CA ASN A 270 33.29 13.55 50.64
C ASN A 270 32.99 14.96 50.07
N GLY A 271 31.77 15.46 50.39
CA GLY A 271 31.27 16.86 50.31
C GLY A 271 30.02 17.03 49.42
N VAL A 272 28.77 16.88 49.87
CA VAL A 272 27.96 17.80 50.73
C VAL A 272 27.89 19.21 50.12
N ALA A 273 26.74 19.84 49.78
CA ALA A 273 25.30 19.57 49.95
C ALA A 273 24.50 20.09 48.70
N GLU A 274 23.16 20.20 48.60
CA GLU A 274 22.03 20.04 49.55
C GLU A 274 20.70 19.70 48.79
N ASP A 275 19.57 19.72 49.49
CA ASP A 275 18.22 19.25 49.10
C ASP A 275 17.37 20.17 48.20
N ASN A 276 16.36 19.60 47.51
CA ASN A 276 14.94 19.76 47.89
C ASN A 276 13.93 18.94 47.02
N THR A 277 13.23 18.00 47.67
CA THR A 277 11.76 17.70 47.62
C THR A 277 10.98 17.77 46.28
N SER A 278 10.06 16.86 45.94
CA SER A 278 9.43 15.73 46.68
C SER A 278 8.47 14.92 45.78
N THR A 279 8.36 13.60 46.02
CA THR A 279 7.17 12.71 45.92
C THR A 279 6.37 12.70 44.60
N VAL A 280 6.03 11.56 43.97
CA VAL A 280 4.92 10.62 44.29
C VAL A 280 5.24 9.30 43.53
N CYS A 281 5.51 8.20 44.24
CA CYS A 281 4.63 7.03 44.51
C CYS A 281 4.41 6.06 43.33
N SER A 282 4.17 4.81 43.70
CA SER A 282 4.20 3.61 42.87
C SER A 282 2.82 3.12 42.44
N ASP A 283 2.83 2.09 41.58
CA ASP A 283 1.79 1.08 41.35
C ASP A 283 0.45 1.54 40.75
N ALA A 284 0.26 1.21 39.46
CA ALA A 284 -0.99 0.68 38.94
C ALA A 284 -0.69 -0.13 37.66
N ASP A 285 -1.01 -1.43 37.68
CA ASP A 285 -1.10 -2.24 36.46
C ASP A 285 -2.25 -1.72 35.60
N GLU A 286 -2.03 -1.54 34.30
CA GLU A 286 -3.08 -1.15 33.34
C GLU A 286 -3.26 -2.28 32.33
N GLU A 287 -4.40 -2.99 32.42
CA GLU A 287 -4.67 -4.20 31.65
C GLU A 287 -5.00 -3.88 30.18
N ASP A 288 -4.35 -4.58 29.25
CA ASP A 288 -4.66 -4.51 27.81
C ASP A 288 -6.02 -5.18 27.49
N GLU A 289 -7.12 -4.43 27.57
CA GLU A 289 -8.40 -4.87 27.00
C GLU A 289 -8.36 -4.84 25.46
N THR A 290 -8.06 -6.01 24.87
CA THR A 290 -8.02 -6.21 23.42
C THR A 290 -9.43 -6.28 22.81
N ASP A 291 -10.11 -5.15 22.68
CA ASP A 291 -11.45 -5.10 22.11
C ASP A 291 -11.42 -4.94 20.57
N GLY A 292 -11.92 -5.98 19.89
CA GLY A 292 -11.62 -6.28 18.49
C GLY A 292 -12.22 -5.32 17.46
N CYS A 293 -11.41 -4.88 16.51
CA CYS A 293 -11.91 -4.28 15.28
C CYS A 293 -12.39 -5.40 14.33
N CYS A 294 -13.69 -5.50 14.09
CA CYS A 294 -14.26 -6.44 13.12
C CYS A 294 -13.94 -6.02 11.67
N ILE A 295 -12.75 -6.39 11.18
CA ILE A 295 -12.36 -6.22 9.77
C ILE A 295 -12.83 -7.43 8.97
N MET A 296 -14.07 -7.39 8.45
CA MET A 296 -14.60 -8.43 7.57
C MET A 296 -14.60 -7.96 6.12
N THR A 297 -13.69 -8.52 5.31
CA THR A 297 -13.65 -8.29 3.85
C THR A 297 -13.81 -9.59 3.10
N MET A 298 -14.79 -9.62 2.18
CA MET A 298 -14.74 -10.15 0.81
C MET A 298 -16.13 -10.66 0.37
N GLY A 299 -16.90 -9.79 -0.28
CA GLY A 299 -18.17 -10.14 -0.91
C GLY A 299 -18.16 -9.78 -2.40
N SER A 300 -17.66 -10.67 -3.26
CA SER A 300 -17.78 -10.52 -4.71
C SER A 300 -19.22 -10.86 -5.16
N PRO A 301 -19.91 -10.02 -5.95
CA PRO A 301 -21.25 -10.32 -6.42
C PRO A 301 -21.22 -11.43 -7.48
N ALA A 302 -21.81 -12.58 -7.17
CA ALA A 302 -21.98 -13.67 -8.12
C ALA A 302 -23.19 -13.42 -9.03
N SER A 303 -22.95 -13.07 -10.30
CA SER A 303 -24.00 -13.05 -11.33
C SER A 303 -24.29 -14.47 -11.83
N SER A 304 -25.56 -14.87 -11.75
CA SER A 304 -26.00 -16.23 -12.04
C SER A 304 -26.16 -16.52 -13.54
N ILE A 305 -25.28 -17.36 -14.11
CA ILE A 305 -25.56 -18.11 -15.35
C ILE A 305 -25.14 -19.58 -15.13
N GLY A 306 -25.97 -20.51 -15.63
CA GLY A 306 -25.92 -21.94 -15.30
C GLY A 306 -24.75 -22.77 -15.87
N PRO A 307 -24.65 -24.06 -15.51
CA PRO A 307 -23.36 -24.74 -15.38
C PRO A 307 -23.00 -25.70 -16.52
N LYS A 308 -21.70 -25.90 -16.77
CA LYS A 308 -21.13 -27.17 -17.30
C LYS A 308 -19.76 -27.51 -16.70
N SER A 309 -19.73 -28.67 -16.02
CA SER A 309 -18.61 -29.58 -15.70
C SER A 309 -17.19 -29.25 -16.17
N GLY A 310 -16.22 -29.25 -15.25
CA GLY A 310 -14.78 -29.25 -15.56
C GLY A 310 -13.89 -29.40 -14.31
N SER A 311 -13.44 -30.62 -14.03
CA SER A 311 -12.54 -30.98 -12.91
C SER A 311 -11.23 -30.18 -12.84
N GLY A 312 -10.75 -29.84 -11.62
CA GLY A 312 -9.29 -29.71 -11.37
C GLY A 312 -8.79 -28.61 -10.43
N ARG A 313 -8.68 -28.94 -9.12
CA ARG A 313 -7.71 -28.37 -8.14
C ARG A 313 -7.52 -26.84 -8.08
N THR A 314 -8.28 -26.19 -7.21
CA THR A 314 -7.90 -24.90 -6.59
C THR A 314 -6.63 -25.05 -5.73
N ARG A 315 -5.61 -24.23 -5.98
CA ARG A 315 -4.51 -23.99 -5.02
C ARG A 315 -4.91 -22.85 -4.08
N ARG A 316 -5.14 -23.19 -2.80
CA ARG A 316 -5.36 -22.27 -1.69
C ARG A 316 -4.00 -21.85 -1.11
N LEU A 317 -3.41 -20.78 -1.63
CA LEU A 317 -2.21 -20.13 -1.09
C LEU A 317 -2.24 -18.63 -1.42
N LEU A 318 -2.18 -17.78 -0.38
CA LEU A 318 -1.83 -16.33 -0.31
C LEU A 318 -2.69 -15.57 0.71
N LEU A 319 -2.78 -16.07 1.95
CA LEU A 319 -3.32 -15.32 3.11
C LEU A 319 -2.84 -15.93 4.45
N GLU A 320 -1.55 -16.28 4.54
CA GLU A 320 -0.92 -16.86 5.75
C GLU A 320 0.22 -15.99 6.33
N GLU A 321 0.56 -14.85 5.72
CA GLU A 321 1.61 -13.93 6.20
C GLU A 321 1.06 -12.62 6.79
N VAL A 322 -0.15 -12.66 7.36
CA VAL A 322 -0.60 -11.68 8.37
C VAL A 322 -1.03 -12.48 9.59
N GLY A 323 -0.28 -12.36 10.68
CA GLY A 323 -0.36 -13.26 11.82
C GLY A 323 -1.72 -13.26 12.52
N ALA A 324 -2.52 -14.29 12.26
CA ALA A 324 -3.78 -14.53 12.96
C ALA A 324 -3.53 -15.28 14.27
N MET A 325 -3.33 -14.55 15.37
CA MET A 325 -3.50 -15.10 16.72
C MET A 325 -4.97 -15.06 17.12
N SER A 326 -5.75 -16.02 16.61
CA SER A 326 -7.10 -16.28 17.12
C SER A 326 -7.03 -17.16 18.37
N VAL A 327 -7.28 -16.57 19.54
CA VAL A 327 -7.54 -17.31 20.78
C VAL A 327 -9.04 -17.29 21.02
N GLU A 328 -9.71 -18.44 20.84
CA GLU A 328 -11.13 -18.56 21.18
C GLU A 328 -11.31 -18.68 22.71
N SER A 329 -12.06 -17.76 23.32
CA SER A 329 -12.52 -17.86 24.71
C SER A 329 -14.06 -17.99 24.77
N PRO A 330 -14.63 -19.04 25.41
CA PRO A 330 -16.04 -19.40 25.23
C PRO A 330 -16.98 -18.78 26.29
N LEU A 331 -17.22 -17.46 26.26
CA LEU A 331 -18.06 -16.78 27.27
C LEU A 331 -19.03 -15.70 26.73
N THR A 332 -20.03 -16.09 25.94
CA THR A 332 -21.34 -15.40 25.99
C THR A 332 -22.50 -16.40 25.90
N ARG A 333 -23.32 -16.43 26.96
CA ARG A 333 -24.47 -17.35 27.09
C ARG A 333 -25.67 -16.85 26.28
N ARG A 334 -26.30 -17.80 25.55
CA ARG A 334 -27.73 -17.85 25.17
C ARG A 334 -28.57 -16.60 25.48
N VAL A 335 -28.97 -15.88 24.43
CA VAL A 335 -30.32 -15.30 24.35
C VAL A 335 -31.12 -16.17 23.39
N GLN A 336 -32.27 -16.67 23.83
CA GLN A 336 -33.13 -17.54 23.00
C GLN A 336 -33.85 -16.71 21.94
N ALA A 337 -33.79 -17.15 20.68
CA ALA A 337 -34.60 -16.57 19.62
C ALA A 337 -36.09 -16.85 19.86
N VAL A 338 -36.88 -15.80 20.09
CA VAL A 338 -38.35 -15.88 20.06
C VAL A 338 -38.79 -15.87 18.60
N GLN A 339 -39.27 -17.01 18.10
CA GLN A 339 -39.82 -17.11 16.76
C GLN A 339 -41.22 -16.47 16.70
N THR A 340 -41.33 -15.30 16.05
CA THR A 340 -42.62 -14.75 15.62
C THR A 340 -42.93 -15.22 14.19
N PRO A 341 -44.10 -15.83 13.92
CA PRO A 341 -44.46 -16.27 12.57
C PRO A 341 -44.81 -15.08 11.66
N PRO A 342 -44.60 -15.19 10.33
CA PRO A 342 -44.90 -14.12 9.38
C PRO A 342 -46.42 -13.93 9.16
N PRO A 343 -46.88 -12.71 8.80
CA PRO A 343 -48.29 -12.43 8.53
C PRO A 343 -48.77 -13.02 7.19
N PRO A 344 -50.07 -13.33 7.05
CA PRO A 344 -50.62 -13.94 5.84
C PRO A 344 -50.81 -12.94 4.69
N CYS A 345 -50.44 -13.34 3.47
CA CYS A 345 -50.69 -12.58 2.25
C CYS A 345 -52.19 -12.61 1.88
N HIS A 346 -52.83 -11.45 1.80
CA HIS A 346 -54.19 -11.34 1.26
C HIS A 346 -54.19 -11.58 -0.26
N GLN A 347 -55.00 -12.53 -0.72
CA GLN A 347 -55.31 -12.71 -2.13
C GLN A 347 -56.28 -11.61 -2.59
N MET A 348 -55.93 -10.86 -3.64
CA MET A 348 -56.88 -10.01 -4.36
C MET A 348 -57.76 -10.89 -5.27
N SER A 349 -59.05 -11.00 -4.95
CA SER A 349 -60.03 -11.64 -5.82
C SER A 349 -60.33 -10.75 -7.03
N ALA A 350 -60.20 -11.29 -8.24
CA ALA A 350 -60.75 -10.65 -9.43
C ALA A 350 -62.29 -10.69 -9.37
N GLY A 351 -62.92 -9.52 -9.53
CA GLY A 351 -64.36 -9.37 -9.76
C GLY A 351 -64.65 -9.10 -11.23
N ASN A 352 -65.79 -9.61 -11.71
CA ASN A 352 -66.26 -9.49 -13.11
C ASN A 352 -66.49 -8.05 -13.58
#